data_AF-A0A9P9KEV4-F1
#
_entry.id   AF-A0A9P9KEV4-F1
#
_cell.length_a   1.000
_cell.length_b   1.000
_cell.length_c   1.000
_cell.angle_alpha   90.00
_cell.angle_beta   90.00
_cell.angle_gamma   90.00
#
_symmetry.space_group_name_H-M   'P 1'
#
loop_
_entity.id
_entity.type
_entity.pdbx_description
1 polymer ?
#
loop_
_entity_poly.entity_id
_entity_poly.type
_entity_poly.pdbx_seq_one_letter_code
_entity_poly.pdbx_strand_id
1 'polypeptide(L)'
;MASTLISSANTAVNKIITTMDVLHELEEMANAVSLAESNKIDNNTVYRWQSLFGYSESEARDKIKEYRSSSHDFIVSDSHWDMIRDQKQQEGFDRESYEYSCTVAARKSCHPSTLTQKQKQRLQTSTFLVKL
;
A
#
# COMPACT_ATOMS: atom_id res chain seq x y z
N MET A 1 -30.33 -55.56 6.91
CA MET A 1 -29.12 -55.24 6.11
C MET A 1 -29.10 -53.79 5.60
N ALA A 2 -30.23 -53.09 5.46
CA ALA A 2 -30.26 -51.69 4.97
C ALA A 2 -29.72 -50.63 5.96
N SER A 3 -29.92 -50.79 7.28
CA SER A 3 -29.49 -49.78 8.28
C SER A 3 -27.97 -49.61 8.39
N THR A 4 -27.17 -50.64 8.09
CA THR A 4 -25.71 -50.58 8.18
C THR A 4 -25.10 -49.73 7.05
N LEU A 5 -25.72 -49.74 5.86
CA LEU A 5 -25.25 -48.96 4.71
C LEU A 5 -25.52 -47.46 4.87
N ILE A 6 -26.66 -47.09 5.46
CA ILE A 6 -27.03 -45.69 5.70
C ILE A 6 -26.11 -45.05 6.77
N SER A 7 -25.74 -45.81 7.81
CA SER A 7 -24.81 -45.34 8.83
C SER A 7 -23.41 -45.09 8.25
N SER A 8 -22.92 -45.96 7.37
CA SER A 8 -21.61 -45.80 6.71
C SER A 8 -21.56 -44.59 5.77
N ALA A 9 -22.64 -44.32 5.04
CA ALA A 9 -22.74 -43.15 4.16
C ALA A 9 -22.73 -41.83 4.95
N ASN A 10 -23.45 -41.75 6.07
CA ASN A 10 -23.48 -40.57 6.93
C ASN A 10 -22.12 -40.30 7.60
N THR A 11 -21.38 -41.35 7.98
CA THR A 11 -20.01 -41.20 8.48
C THR A 11 -19.07 -40.66 7.41
N ALA A 12 -19.19 -41.13 6.15
CA ALA A 12 -18.36 -40.64 5.05
C ALA A 12 -18.65 -39.16 4.73
N VAL A 13 -19.93 -38.75 4.73
CA VAL A 13 -20.33 -37.35 4.51
C VAL A 13 -19.85 -36.45 5.64
N ASN A 14 -20.04 -36.84 6.91
CA ASN A 14 -19.54 -36.06 8.05
C ASN A 14 -18.01 -35.96 8.05
N LYS A 15 -17.32 -37.00 7.61
CA LYS A 15 -15.86 -37.00 7.43
C LYS A 15 -15.42 -36.04 6.33
N ILE A 16 -16.16 -35.94 5.23
CA ILE A 16 -15.88 -34.99 4.15
C ILE A 16 -16.12 -33.55 4.62
N ILE A 17 -17.22 -33.29 5.32
CA ILE A 17 -17.56 -31.97 5.87
C ILE A 17 -16.47 -31.50 6.86
N THR A 18 -16.06 -32.37 7.77
CA THR A 18 -14.96 -32.05 8.71
C THR A 18 -13.62 -31.89 8.02
N THR A 19 -13.32 -32.64 6.95
CA THR A 19 -12.09 -32.40 6.19
C THR A 19 -12.09 -31.08 5.42
N MET A 20 -13.25 -30.61 4.93
CA MET A 20 -13.33 -29.31 4.25
C MET A 20 -13.18 -28.15 5.23
N ASP A 21 -13.72 -28.27 6.45
CA ASP A 21 -13.62 -27.25 7.50
C ASP A 21 -12.17 -27.09 7.98
N VAL A 22 -11.47 -28.20 8.22
CA VAL A 22 -10.05 -28.19 8.65
C VAL A 22 -9.12 -27.65 7.56
N LEU A 23 -9.41 -27.92 6.27
CA LEU A 23 -8.62 -27.37 5.16
C LEU A 23 -8.78 -25.85 5.04
N HIS A 24 -9.99 -25.33 5.26
CA HIS A 24 -10.25 -23.90 5.23
C HIS A 24 -9.55 -23.18 6.40
N GLU A 25 -9.64 -23.72 7.61
CA GLU A 25 -8.91 -23.19 8.78
C GLU A 25 -7.39 -23.19 8.55
N LEU A 26 -6.84 -24.26 7.96
CA LEU A 26 -5.41 -24.34 7.65
C LEU A 26 -4.99 -23.32 6.58
N GLU A 27 -5.83 -23.08 5.58
CA GLU A 27 -5.61 -22.05 4.55
C GLU A 27 -5.62 -20.64 5.16
N GLU A 28 -6.53 -20.36 6.09
CA GLU A 28 -6.55 -19.10 6.83
C GLU A 28 -5.28 -18.90 7.68
N MET A 29 -4.80 -19.95 8.37
CA MET A 29 -3.54 -19.90 9.11
C MET A 29 -2.32 -19.71 8.19
N ALA A 30 -2.28 -20.40 7.04
CA ALA A 30 -1.20 -20.25 6.07
C ALA A 30 -1.16 -18.83 5.48
N ASN A 31 -2.32 -18.25 5.17
CA ASN A 31 -2.43 -16.86 4.74
C ASN A 31 -2.01 -15.88 5.85
N ALA A 32 -2.42 -16.13 7.10
CA ALA A 32 -2.03 -15.30 8.24
C ALA A 32 -0.50 -15.32 8.46
N VAL A 33 0.15 -16.47 8.31
CA VAL A 33 1.61 -16.60 8.40
C VAL A 33 2.29 -15.90 7.22
N SER A 34 1.80 -16.08 5.99
CA SER A 34 2.38 -15.43 4.81
C SER A 34 2.27 -13.89 4.87
N LEU A 35 1.18 -13.37 5.44
CA LEU A 35 1.00 -11.93 5.69
C LEU A 35 1.90 -11.43 6.83
N ALA A 36 2.18 -12.25 7.83
CA ALA A 36 3.11 -11.90 8.91
C ALA A 36 4.57 -11.82 8.39
N GLU A 37 4.96 -12.71 7.47
CA GLU A 37 6.30 -12.68 6.86
C GLU A 37 6.48 -11.51 5.89
N SER A 38 5.45 -11.12 5.12
CA SER A 38 5.51 -9.94 4.24
C SER A 38 5.65 -8.62 5.00
N ASN A 39 5.28 -8.59 6.28
CA ASN A 39 5.42 -7.43 7.15
C ASN A 39 6.83 -7.29 7.76
N LYS A 40 7.73 -8.25 7.55
CA LYS A 40 9.10 -8.15 8.03
C LYS A 40 9.86 -7.15 7.15
N ILE A 41 10.19 -6.00 7.73
CA ILE A 41 10.96 -4.96 7.04
C ILE A 41 12.41 -5.42 6.95
N ASP A 42 12.87 -5.69 5.72
CA ASP A 42 14.27 -6.03 5.45
C ASP A 42 15.21 -4.86 5.79
N ASN A 43 16.39 -5.20 6.31
CA ASN A 43 17.40 -4.21 6.69
C ASN A 43 17.92 -3.42 5.49
N ASN A 44 17.94 -4.03 4.29
CA ASN A 44 18.30 -3.32 3.06
C ASN A 44 17.28 -2.22 2.72
N THR A 45 15.99 -2.49 2.90
CA THR A 45 14.93 -1.49 2.72
C THR A 45 15.08 -0.35 3.73
N VAL A 46 15.36 -0.66 5.00
CA VAL A 46 15.62 0.37 6.02
C VAL A 46 16.81 1.24 5.60
N TYR A 47 17.95 0.64 5.25
CA TYR A 47 19.15 1.37 4.85
C TYR A 47 18.92 2.27 3.63
N ARG A 48 18.16 1.78 2.64
CA ARG A 48 17.76 2.56 1.47
C ARG A 48 16.95 3.79 1.89
N TRP A 49 15.96 3.62 2.76
CA TRP A 49 15.12 4.73 3.22
C TRP A 49 15.91 5.75 4.07
N GLN A 50 16.86 5.29 4.88
CA GLN A 50 17.78 6.19 5.60
C GLN A 50 18.61 7.03 4.62
N SER A 51 19.13 6.40 3.56
CA SER A 51 19.99 7.06 2.56
C SER A 51 19.21 8.05 1.70
N LEU A 52 18.00 7.70 1.27
CA LEU A 52 17.17 8.51 0.38
C LEU A 52 16.49 9.69 1.08
N PHE A 53 16.03 9.50 2.31
CA PHE A 53 15.20 10.49 3.01
C PHE A 53 15.87 11.10 4.23
N GLY A 54 17.06 10.63 4.62
CA GLY A 54 17.80 11.11 5.79
C GLY A 54 17.18 10.71 7.13
N TYR A 55 16.36 9.65 7.15
CA TYR A 55 15.73 9.15 8.37
C TYR A 55 16.71 8.38 9.25
N SER A 56 16.49 8.40 10.57
CA SER A 56 17.10 7.43 11.48
C SER A 56 16.53 6.02 11.25
N GLU A 57 17.18 4.98 11.80
CA GLU A 57 16.74 3.59 11.58
C GLU A 57 15.31 3.36 12.08
N SER A 58 15.01 3.86 13.28
CA SER A 58 13.66 3.77 13.88
C SER A 58 12.63 4.52 13.04
N GLU A 59 12.95 5.75 12.61
CA GLU A 59 12.04 6.55 11.77
C GLU A 59 11.80 5.89 10.42
N ALA A 60 12.83 5.34 9.79
CA ALA A 60 12.70 4.63 8.51
C ALA A 60 11.76 3.42 8.68
N ARG A 61 11.92 2.62 9.74
CA ARG A 61 11.02 1.49 10.03
C ARG A 61 9.58 1.95 10.24
N ASP A 62 9.38 3.01 11.01
CA ASP A 62 8.04 3.54 11.27
C ASP A 62 7.39 4.09 10.00
N LYS A 63 8.16 4.80 9.16
CA LYS A 63 7.66 5.31 7.87
C LYS A 63 7.34 4.21 6.87
N ILE A 64 8.12 3.13 6.82
CA ILE A 64 7.81 1.96 6.00
C ILE A 64 6.51 1.29 6.48
N LYS A 65 6.35 1.10 7.79
CA LYS A 65 5.11 0.53 8.35
C LYS A 65 3.89 1.41 8.08
N GLU A 66 4.02 2.72 8.33
CA GLU A 66 2.97 3.70 8.09
C GLU A 66 2.56 3.68 6.62
N TYR A 67 3.54 3.69 5.72
CA TYR A 67 3.33 3.59 4.28
C TYR A 67 2.57 2.31 3.94
N ARG A 68 3.13 1.11 4.19
CA ARG A 68 2.50 -0.18 3.87
C ARG A 68 1.11 -0.38 4.48
N SER A 69 0.82 0.24 5.63
CA SER A 69 -0.49 0.18 6.28
C SER A 69 -1.50 1.19 5.72
N SER A 70 -1.02 2.22 5.03
CA SER A 70 -1.87 3.21 4.36
C SER A 70 -2.37 2.68 3.01
N SER A 71 -3.64 2.93 2.69
CA SER A 71 -4.08 2.80 1.30
C SER A 71 -3.50 3.97 0.51
N HIS A 72 -2.61 3.66 -0.43
CA HIS A 72 -1.95 4.66 -1.25
C HIS A 72 -2.86 5.07 -2.40
N ASP A 73 -3.20 6.36 -2.46
CA ASP A 73 -3.91 6.93 -3.62
C ASP A 73 -3.01 6.95 -4.88
N PHE A 74 -1.70 6.82 -4.69
CA PHE A 74 -0.71 6.84 -5.76
C PHE A 74 0.07 5.53 -5.79
N ILE A 75 -0.27 4.71 -6.77
CA ILE A 75 0.44 3.49 -7.16
C ILE A 75 1.03 3.75 -8.53
N VAL A 76 2.33 3.53 -8.69
CA VAL A 76 2.97 3.67 -10.00
C VAL A 76 2.57 2.46 -10.83
N SER A 77 2.06 2.68 -12.05
CA SER A 77 1.76 1.57 -12.95
C SER A 77 3.03 0.83 -13.39
N ASP A 78 2.93 -0.47 -13.67
CA ASP A 78 4.10 -1.28 -14.07
C ASP A 78 4.78 -0.70 -15.32
N SER A 79 3.99 -0.27 -16.31
CA SER A 79 4.50 0.39 -17.51
C SER A 79 5.25 1.69 -17.19
N HIS A 80 4.78 2.48 -16.22
CA HIS A 80 5.49 3.71 -15.84
C HIS A 80 6.78 3.38 -15.07
N TRP A 81 6.74 2.39 -14.18
CA TRP A 81 7.93 1.93 -13.47
C TRP A 81 8.99 1.43 -14.44
N ASP A 82 8.64 0.60 -15.42
CA ASP A 82 9.60 0.06 -16.39
C ASP A 82 10.33 1.15 -17.19
N MET A 83 9.63 2.23 -17.52
CA MET A 83 10.25 3.37 -18.23
C MET A 83 11.28 4.12 -17.39
N ILE A 84 11.05 4.25 -16.08
CA ILE A 84 11.89 5.07 -15.20
C ILE A 84 12.83 4.24 -14.32
N ARG A 85 12.67 2.91 -14.32
CA ARG A 85 13.35 1.98 -13.40
C ARG A 85 14.85 2.17 -13.43
N ASP A 86 15.46 2.16 -14.61
CA ASP A 86 16.91 2.22 -14.75
C ASP A 86 17.48 3.53 -14.20
N GLN A 87 16.79 4.64 -14.44
CA GLN A 87 17.18 5.94 -13.90
C GLN A 87 16.99 5.97 -12.37
N LYS A 88 15.83 5.52 -11.89
CA LYS A 88 15.49 5.59 -10.46
C LYS A 88 16.32 4.63 -9.61
N GLN A 89 16.68 3.47 -10.14
CA GLN A 89 17.61 2.55 -9.47
C GLN A 89 19.03 3.11 -9.39
N GLN A 90 19.50 3.88 -10.38
CA GLN A 90 20.78 4.59 -10.29
C GLN A 90 20.76 5.68 -9.21
N GLU A 91 19.61 6.33 -9.01
CA GLU A 91 19.37 7.26 -7.89
C GLU A 91 19.21 6.53 -6.54
N GLY A 92 19.21 5.19 -6.51
CA GLY A 92 19.07 4.37 -5.32
C GLY A 92 17.61 4.09 -4.92
N PHE A 93 16.64 4.53 -5.71
CA PHE A 93 15.22 4.26 -5.48
C PHE A 93 14.83 2.86 -5.94
N ASP A 94 13.94 2.26 -5.18
CA ASP A 94 13.07 1.17 -5.62
C ASP A 94 11.66 1.69 -5.87
N ARG A 95 10.77 0.82 -6.36
CA ARG A 95 9.39 1.20 -6.65
C ARG A 95 8.70 1.76 -5.40
N GLU A 96 8.84 1.09 -4.26
CA GLU A 96 8.21 1.47 -3.00
C GLU A 96 8.68 2.86 -2.51
N SER A 97 10.00 3.09 -2.44
CA SER A 97 10.53 4.39 -2.01
C SER A 97 10.21 5.50 -3.01
N TYR A 98 10.14 5.19 -4.31
CA TYR A 98 9.74 6.17 -5.31
C TYR A 98 8.27 6.57 -5.15
N GLU A 99 7.36 5.60 -5.02
CA GLU A 99 5.95 5.85 -4.76
C GLU A 99 5.75 6.64 -3.45
N TYR A 100 6.46 6.28 -2.37
CA TYR A 100 6.48 7.06 -1.14
C TYR A 100 6.91 8.51 -1.38
N SER A 101 8.00 8.73 -2.13
CA SER A 101 8.48 10.07 -2.45
C SER A 101 7.43 10.92 -3.18
N CYS A 102 6.69 10.32 -4.12
CA CYS A 102 5.61 10.96 -4.85
C CYS A 102 4.44 11.29 -3.92
N THR A 103 4.04 10.38 -3.02
CA THR A 103 2.95 10.63 -2.06
C THR A 103 3.30 11.78 -1.10
N VAL A 104 4.54 11.84 -0.64
CA VAL A 104 5.03 12.93 0.23
C VAL A 104 5.07 14.25 -0.54
N ALA A 105 5.52 14.24 -1.79
CA ALA A 105 5.54 15.42 -2.64
C ALA A 105 4.12 15.93 -2.94
N ALA A 106 3.17 15.04 -3.25
CA ALA A 106 1.78 15.38 -3.50
C ALA A 106 1.13 16.01 -2.25
N ARG A 107 1.36 15.45 -1.06
CA ARG A 107 0.90 16.04 0.21
C ARG A 107 1.48 17.42 0.46
N LYS A 108 2.76 17.63 0.16
CA LYS A 108 3.41 18.94 0.28
C LYS A 108 2.80 19.97 -0.69
N SER A 109 2.50 19.56 -1.93
CA SER A 109 1.86 20.43 -2.94
C SER A 109 0.38 20.73 -2.63
N CYS A 110 -0.31 19.84 -1.91
CA CYS A 110 -1.72 19.97 -1.57
C CYS A 110 -1.97 20.73 -0.26
N HIS A 111 -0.93 21.33 0.36
CA HIS A 111 -1.20 22.33 1.39
C HIS A 111 -2.03 23.45 0.76
N PRO A 112 -3.26 23.71 1.25
CA PRO A 112 -4.00 24.88 0.81
C PRO A 112 -3.15 26.06 1.24
N SER A 113 -2.43 26.64 0.28
CA SER A 113 -1.89 27.98 0.42
C SER A 113 -3.11 28.81 0.79
N THR A 114 -3.20 29.20 2.06
CA THR A 114 -4.22 30.13 2.53
C THR A 114 -3.99 31.40 1.74
N LEU A 115 -4.67 31.51 0.59
CA LEU A 115 -4.73 32.72 -0.20
C LEU A 115 -5.20 33.79 0.76
N THR A 116 -4.28 34.66 1.16
CA THR A 116 -4.62 35.79 2.01
C THR A 116 -5.73 36.57 1.31
N GLN A 117 -6.72 37.03 2.08
CA GLN A 117 -7.93 37.69 1.56
C GLN A 117 -7.63 38.82 0.55
N LYS A 118 -6.45 39.45 0.65
CA LYS A 118 -5.92 40.47 -0.26
C LYS A 118 -5.67 39.96 -1.69
N GLN A 119 -5.28 38.70 -1.86
CA GLN A 119 -5.06 38.08 -3.18
C GLN A 119 -6.39 37.69 -3.85
N LYS A 120 -7.39 37.25 -3.06
CA LYS A 120 -8.75 36.96 -3.56
C LYS A 120 -9.43 38.23 -4.12
N GLN A 121 -9.21 39.38 -3.48
CA GLN A 121 -9.72 40.66 -3.97
C GLN A 121 -9.07 41.11 -5.28
N ARG A 122 -7.74 40.93 -5.46
CA ARG A 122 -7.06 41.28 -6.72
C ARG A 122 -7.55 40.48 -7.93
N LEU A 123 -7.92 39.21 -7.75
CA LEU A 123 -8.43 38.38 -8.83
C LEU A 123 -9.86 38.77 -9.24
N GLN A 124 -10.68 39.27 -8.31
CA GLN A 124 -12.06 39.70 -8.60
C GLN A 124 -12.14 41.06 -9.31
N THR A 125 -11.15 41.94 -9.13
CA THR A 125 -11.14 43.26 -9.81
C THR A 125 -10.67 43.17 -11.26
N SER A 126 -10.07 42.05 -11.67
CA SER A 126 -9.49 41.92 -13.02
C SER A 126 -10.49 41.44 -14.09
N THR A 127 -11.74 41.14 -13.72
CA THR A 127 -12.73 40.53 -14.63
C THR A 127 -13.70 41.51 -15.30
N PHE A 128 -13.55 42.83 -15.11
CA PHE A 128 -14.50 43.83 -15.61
C PHE A 128 -13.86 44.91 -16.51
N LEU A 129 -13.13 44.51 -17.55
CA LEU A 129 -12.84 45.40 -18.69
C LEU A 129 -12.95 44.65 -20.02
N VAL A 130 -14.16 44.20 -20.34
CA VAL A 130 -14.55 44.01 -21.74
C VAL A 130 -15.38 45.24 -22.11
N LYS A 131 -14.75 46.13 -22.86
CA LYS A 131 -15.30 47.39 -23.38
C LYS A 131 -16.27 47.02 -24.50
N LEU A 132 -17.57 47.27 -24.29
CA LEU A 132 -18.58 47.27 -25.36
C LEU A 132 -18.46 48.56 -26.18
#